data_AF-A0A3D5WBA9-F1
#
_entry.id   AF-A0A3D5WBA9-F1
#
_cell.length_a   1.000
_cell.length_b   1.000
_cell.length_c   1.000
_cell.angle_alpha   90.00
_cell.angle_beta   90.00
_cell.angle_gamma   90.00
#
_symmetry.space_group_name_H-M   'P 1'
#
loop_
_entity.id
_entity.type
_entity.pdbx_description
1 polymer ?
#
loop_
_entity_poly.entity_id
_entity_poly.type
_entity_poly.pdbx_seq_one_letter_code
_entity_poly.pdbx_strand_id
1 'polypeptide(L)' 'MYPPDFFETVKPMIPLGREGKPEDIANAIVFLASEESSYMAGETMYVSGGMYMK' A
#
# COMPACT_ATOMS: atom_id res chain seq x y z
N MET A 1 9.09 -10.88 15.70
CA MET A 1 9.31 -11.48 14.36
C MET A 1 8.05 -12.24 14.00
N TYR A 2 7.54 -12.10 12.77
CA TYR A 2 6.29 -12.75 12.35
C TYR A 2 6.42 -14.28 12.39
N PRO A 3 5.32 -15.02 12.65
CA PRO A 3 5.34 -16.47 12.53
C PRO A 3 5.69 -16.89 11.09
N PRO A 4 6.29 -18.08 10.89
CA PRO A 4 6.82 -18.49 9.58
C PRO A 4 5.79 -18.52 8.45
N ASP A 5 4.52 -18.71 8.79
CA ASP A 5 3.37 -18.83 7.89
C ASP A 5 2.57 -17.52 7.72
N PHE A 6 3.04 -16.41 8.29
CA PHE A 6 2.32 -15.14 8.26
C PHE A 6 1.92 -14.70 6.85
N PHE A 7 2.85 -14.71 5.89
CA PHE A 7 2.54 -14.24 4.54
C PHE A 7 1.58 -15.17 3.79
N GLU A 8 1.63 -16.47 4.04
CA GLU A 8 0.68 -17.43 3.47
C GLU A 8 -0.74 -17.23 4.03
N THR A 9 -0.86 -16.88 5.31
CA THR A 9 -2.16 -16.61 5.95
C THR A 9 -2.74 -15.26 5.55
N VAL A 10 -1.90 -14.25 5.26
CA VAL A 10 -2.36 -12.90 4.90
C VAL A 10 -2.63 -12.73 3.41
N LYS A 11 -1.89 -13.42 2.54
CA LYS A 11 -2.03 -13.32 1.09
C LYS A 11 -3.46 -13.48 0.54
N PRO A 12 -4.32 -14.40 1.05
CA PRO A 12 -5.72 -14.52 0.62
C PRO A 12 -6.58 -13.31 1.00
N MET A 13 -6.18 -12.55 2.01
CA MET A 13 -6.89 -11.36 2.45
C MET A 13 -6.56 -10.13 1.59
N ILE A 14 -5.43 -10.14 0.89
CA ILE A 14 -4.98 -9.01 0.06
C ILE A 14 -5.66 -9.10 -1.32
N PRO A 15 -6.51 -8.14 -1.72
CA PRO A 15 -7.17 -8.18 -3.03
C PRO A 15 -6.22 -8.26 -4.24
N LEU A 16 -5.04 -7.63 -4.17
CA LEU A 16 -4.02 -7.75 -5.21
C LEU A 16 -3.28 -9.11 -5.22
N GLY A 17 -3.54 -10.00 -4.26
CA GLY A 17 -2.99 -11.36 -4.21
C GLY A 17 -1.49 -11.46 -3.93
N ARG A 18 -0.85 -10.35 -3.52
CA ARG A 18 0.57 -10.28 -3.19
C ARG A 18 0.83 -9.37 -2.00
N GLU A 19 1.91 -9.62 -1.29
CA GLU A 19 2.44 -8.67 -0.32
C GLU A 19 2.87 -7.36 -0.98
N GLY A 20 2.82 -6.29 -0.18
CA GLY A 20 3.40 -5.00 -0.55
C GLY A 20 4.92 -5.08 -0.56
N LYS A 21 5.54 -4.41 -1.51
CA LYS A 21 6.98 -4.24 -1.62
C LYS A 21 7.37 -2.81 -1.26
N PRO A 22 8.62 -2.54 -0.85
CA PRO A 22 9.09 -1.18 -0.59
C PRO A 22 8.80 -0.21 -1.74
N GLU A 23 8.86 -0.69 -2.99
CA GLU A 23 8.61 0.12 -4.17
C GLU A 23 7.16 0.60 -4.28
N ASP A 24 6.18 -0.14 -3.73
CA ASP A 24 4.78 0.29 -3.75
C ASP A 24 4.59 1.60 -2.94
N ILE A 25 5.27 1.72 -1.81
CA ILE A 25 5.27 2.93 -0.97
C ILE A 25 6.11 4.02 -1.63
N ALA A 26 7.31 3.68 -2.12
CA ALA A 26 8.19 4.64 -2.76
C ALA A 26 7.50 5.34 -3.94
N ASN A 27 6.80 4.59 -4.80
CA ASN A 27 6.07 5.14 -5.93
C ASN A 27 4.93 6.07 -5.50
N ALA A 28 4.19 5.73 -4.43
CA ALA A 28 3.15 6.60 -3.90
C ALA A 28 3.73 7.92 -3.35
N ILE A 29 4.88 7.86 -2.69
CA ILE A 29 5.61 9.04 -2.22
C ILE A 29 6.07 9.89 -3.40
N VAL A 30 6.63 9.28 -4.45
CA VAL A 30 7.05 10.00 -5.67
C VAL A 30 5.87 10.73 -6.29
N PHE A 31 4.70 10.10 -6.38
CA PHE A 31 3.47 10.76 -6.83
C PHE A 31 3.10 11.95 -5.92
N LEU A 32 3.07 11.76 -4.59
CA LEU A 32 2.74 12.84 -3.65
C LEU A 32 3.74 14.01 -3.64
N ALA A 33 4.99 13.77 -4.06
CA ALA A 33 6.02 14.79 -4.19
C ALA A 33 5.99 15.50 -5.57
N SER A 34 5.17 15.00 -6.50
CA SER A 34 5.10 15.51 -7.88
C SER A 34 4.04 16.62 -8.02
N GLU A 35 4.10 17.38 -9.12
CA GLU A 35 3.14 18.45 -9.42
C GLU A 35 1.73 17.89 -9.70
N GLU A 36 1.66 16.62 -10.08
CA GLU A 36 0.45 15.87 -10.39
C GLU A 36 -0.48 15.73 -9.17
N SER A 37 0.07 15.83 -7.95
CA SER A 37 -0.72 15.84 -6.70
C SER A 37 -0.92 17.24 -6.11
N SER A 38 -0.66 18.32 -6.86
CA SER A 38 -0.68 19.70 -6.34
C SER A 38 -2.00 20.17 -5.71
N TYR A 39 -3.13 19.49 -5.99
CA TYR A 39 -4.44 19.78 -5.40
C TYR A 39 -4.85 18.80 -4.28
N MET A 40 -3.97 17.89 -3.88
CA MET A 40 -4.23 16.94 -2.80
C MET A 40 -3.68 17.49 -1.47
N ALA A 41 -4.55 17.78 -0.51
CA ALA A 41 -4.15 18.23 0.82
C ALA A 41 -5.14 17.74 1.88
N GLY A 42 -4.64 17.36 3.05
CA GLY A 42 -5.46 16.90 4.18
C GLY A 42 -6.02 15.48 4.05
N GLU A 43 -5.66 14.75 3.00
CA GLU A 43 -6.16 13.41 2.72
C GLU A 43 -5.22 12.30 3.20
N THR A 44 -5.78 11.10 3.39
CA THR A 44 -5.02 9.88 3.69
C THR A 44 -5.03 8.94 2.49
N MET A 45 -3.86 8.65 1.92
CA MET A 45 -3.70 7.68 0.85
C MET A 45 -3.33 6.29 1.41
N TYR A 46 -4.17 5.29 1.15
CA TYR A 46 -3.89 3.90 1.54
C TYR A 46 -3.15 3.15 0.43
N VAL A 47 -1.93 2.69 0.74
CA VAL A 47 -1.13 1.81 -0.14
C VAL A 47 -1.09 0.41 0.47
N SER A 48 -2.21 -0.31 0.36
CA SER A 48 -2.46 -1.53 1.14
C SER A 48 -2.73 -2.79 0.30
N GLY A 49 -2.59 -2.68 -1.03
CA GLY A 49 -3.00 -3.75 -1.95
C GLY A 49 -4.50 -4.08 -1.88
N GLY A 50 -5.31 -3.18 -1.30
CA GLY A 50 -6.75 -3.34 -1.10
C GLY A 50 -7.16 -3.86 0.28
N MET A 51 -6.21 -4.11 1.20
CA MET A 51 -6.53 -4.59 2.56
C MET A 51 -7.34 -3.59 3.40
N TYR A 52 -7.20 -2.30 3.12
CA TYR A 52 -7.95 -1.24 3.77
C TYR A 52 -8.77 -0.51 2.71
N MET A 53 -10.07 -0.80 2.68
CA MET A 53 -11.07 -0.08 1.90
C MET A 53 -12.02 0.56 2.90
N LYS A 54 -12.06 1.90 2.95
CA LYS A 54 -13.12 2.64 3.64
C LYS A 54 -14.17 3.05 2.62
#